data_AF-A0A7W0PUK9-F1
#
_entry.id   AF-A0A7W0PUK9-F1
#
_cell.length_a   1.000
_cell.length_b   1.000
_cell.length_c   1.000
_cell.angle_alpha   90.00
_cell.angle_beta   90.00
_cell.angle_gamma   90.00
#
_symmetry.space_group_name_H-M   'P 1'
#
loop_
_entity.id
_entity.type
_entity.pdbx_description
1 polymer ?
#
loop_
_entity_poly.entity_id
_entity_poly.type
_entity_poly.pdbx_seq_one_letter_code
_entity_poly.pdbx_strand_id
1 'polypeptide(L)'
;MRRAPPFLLALGAVAVVLVPYLALGGASFEPTPVADPCVTREWRDPDDPQALLEQIVLSTLDGAACELGVTREDLVIAVKDEESLDAFAREQELSRDDAERAVEDGLERAIDDAEDAGALPGFAASLARRAVDSLPPWLLLEAIESLAGIVST
;
A
#
# COMPACT_ATOMS: atom_id res chain seq x y z
N MET A 1 -37.01 43.75 -7.43
CA MET A 1 -36.96 42.64 -8.41
C MET A 1 -36.00 42.98 -9.55
N ARG A 2 -34.66 43.02 -9.34
CA ARG A 2 -33.66 43.23 -10.41
C ARG A 2 -32.28 42.65 -10.02
N ARG A 3 -32.21 41.35 -9.72
CA ARG A 3 -30.93 40.60 -9.59
C ARG A 3 -30.79 39.45 -10.59
N ALA A 4 -31.74 39.32 -11.51
CA ALA A 4 -31.71 38.28 -12.55
C ALA A 4 -30.46 38.30 -13.46
N PRO A 5 -29.94 39.47 -13.92
CA PRO A 5 -28.82 39.45 -14.86
C PRO A 5 -27.51 38.84 -14.30
N PRO A 6 -27.01 39.20 -13.10
CA PRO A 6 -25.80 38.56 -12.57
C PRO A 6 -26.02 37.08 -12.23
N PHE A 7 -27.24 36.69 -11.86
CA PHE A 7 -27.56 35.30 -11.56
C PHE A 7 -27.52 34.41 -12.81
N LEU A 8 -28.05 34.91 -13.93
CA LEU A 8 -27.99 34.20 -15.22
C LEU A 8 -26.56 34.11 -15.76
N LEU A 9 -25.75 35.16 -15.57
CA LEU A 9 -24.34 35.16 -15.95
C LEU A 9 -23.53 34.13 -15.14
N ALA A 10 -23.75 34.07 -13.83
CA ALA A 10 -23.14 33.07 -12.96
C ALA A 10 -23.57 31.64 -13.34
N LEU A 11 -24.85 31.43 -13.62
CA LEU A 11 -25.40 30.12 -14.00
C LEU A 11 -24.87 29.66 -15.36
N GLY A 12 -24.72 30.59 -16.31
CA GLY A 12 -24.06 30.34 -17.59
C GLY A 12 -22.59 29.95 -17.43
N ALA A 13 -21.84 30.66 -16.58
CA ALA A 13 -20.44 30.33 -16.31
C ALA A 13 -20.27 28.93 -15.69
N VAL A 14 -21.14 28.54 -14.75
CA VAL A 14 -21.14 27.20 -14.16
C VAL A 14 -21.49 26.14 -15.21
N ALA A 15 -22.51 26.40 -16.05
CA ALA A 15 -22.91 25.48 -17.11
C ALA A 15 -21.79 25.26 -18.15
N VAL A 16 -21.03 26.30 -18.49
CA VAL A 16 -19.89 26.21 -19.42
C VAL A 16 -18.80 25.25 -18.92
N VAL A 17 -18.65 25.08 -17.60
CA VAL A 17 -17.66 24.14 -17.04
C VAL A 17 -18.26 22.74 -16.84
N LEU A 18 -19.48 22.67 -16.27
CA LEU A 18 -20.10 21.39 -15.92
C LEU A 18 -20.54 20.58 -17.14
N VAL A 19 -21.06 21.22 -18.19
CA VAL A 19 -21.55 20.50 -19.37
C VAL A 19 -20.42 19.75 -20.09
N PRO A 20 -19.26 20.38 -20.39
CA PRO A 20 -18.12 19.65 -20.96
C PRO A 20 -17.56 18.59 -20.01
N TYR A 21 -17.47 18.88 -18.71
CA TYR A 21 -16.98 17.91 -17.72
C TYR A 21 -17.83 16.63 -17.71
N LEU A 22 -19.16 16.76 -17.69
CA LEU A 22 -20.07 15.62 -17.75
C LEU A 22 -20.02 14.90 -19.10
N ALA A 23 -19.92 15.65 -20.21
CA ALA A 23 -19.81 15.07 -21.55
C ALA A 23 -18.51 14.27 -21.75
N LEU A 24 -17.43 14.63 -21.04
CA LEU A 24 -16.15 13.93 -21.04
C LEU A 24 -16.07 12.79 -20.01
N GLY A 25 -17.20 12.43 -19.37
CA GLY A 25 -17.23 11.33 -18.40
C GLY A 25 -16.82 11.74 -16.99
N GLY A 26 -16.82 13.02 -16.64
CA GLY A 26 -16.49 13.49 -15.29
C GLY A 26 -17.39 12.90 -14.19
N ALA A 27 -18.56 12.38 -14.54
CA ALA A 27 -19.46 11.67 -13.61
C ALA A 27 -19.44 10.14 -13.73
N SER A 28 -18.63 9.56 -14.62
CA SER A 28 -18.54 8.10 -14.80
C SER A 28 -17.42 7.50 -13.95
N PHE A 29 -17.25 7.98 -12.71
CA PHE A 29 -16.32 7.36 -11.79
C PHE A 29 -16.88 6.00 -11.36
N GLU A 30 -16.29 4.93 -11.87
CA GLU A 30 -16.46 3.59 -11.34
C GLU A 30 -15.23 3.28 -10.48
N PRO A 31 -15.41 2.97 -9.18
CA PRO A 31 -14.30 2.49 -8.36
C PRO A 31 -13.69 1.28 -9.05
N THR A 32 -12.37 1.31 -9.28
CA THR A 32 -11.67 0.11 -9.72
C THR A 32 -11.90 -0.98 -8.67
N PRO A 33 -12.21 -2.23 -9.08
CA PRO A 33 -12.32 -3.32 -8.14
C PRO A 33 -11.04 -3.41 -7.31
N VAL A 34 -11.21 -3.67 -6.01
CA VAL A 34 -10.09 -3.89 -5.08
C VAL A 34 -9.19 -4.97 -5.69
N ALA A 35 -7.90 -4.67 -5.80
CA ALA A 35 -6.95 -5.60 -6.40
C ALA A 35 -6.84 -6.85 -5.52
N ASP A 36 -6.81 -8.01 -6.17
CA ASP A 36 -6.59 -9.28 -5.48
C ASP A 36 -5.15 -9.30 -4.92
N PRO A 37 -4.98 -9.39 -3.58
CA PRO A 37 -3.65 -9.36 -2.97
C PRO A 37 -2.80 -10.58 -3.32
N CYS A 38 -3.42 -11.69 -3.77
CA CYS A 38 -2.72 -12.90 -4.15
C CYS A 38 -2.15 -12.85 -5.57
N VAL A 39 -2.54 -11.87 -6.38
CA VAL A 39 -2.00 -11.69 -7.73
C VAL A 39 -0.72 -10.85 -7.64
N THR A 40 0.39 -11.45 -8.06
CA THR A 40 1.70 -10.78 -8.05
C THR A 40 1.66 -9.50 -8.88
N ARG A 41 2.09 -8.40 -8.28
CA ARG A 41 2.21 -7.11 -8.97
C ARG A 41 3.40 -7.15 -9.93
N GLU A 42 3.27 -6.51 -11.09
CA GLU A 42 4.42 -6.26 -11.95
C GLU A 42 5.42 -5.35 -11.23
N TRP A 43 6.60 -5.90 -10.96
CA TRP A 43 7.74 -5.17 -10.45
C TRP A 43 8.31 -4.25 -11.54
N ARG A 44 8.51 -2.99 -11.18
CA ARG A 44 9.25 -2.04 -12.01
C ARG A 44 10.67 -1.96 -11.48
N ASP A 45 11.65 -2.13 -12.34
CA ASP A 45 13.07 -1.92 -12.00
C ASP A 45 13.25 -0.44 -11.62
N PRO A 46 13.37 -0.11 -10.32
CA PRO A 46 13.40 1.26 -9.88
C PRO A 46 14.85 1.77 -9.92
N ASP A 47 15.11 2.85 -10.66
CA ASP A 47 16.41 3.54 -10.63
C ASP A 47 16.72 4.19 -9.26
N ASP A 48 15.75 4.18 -8.33
CA ASP A 48 15.77 4.91 -7.08
C ASP A 48 15.49 4.00 -5.85
N PRO A 49 16.30 4.08 -4.77
CA PRO A 49 16.13 3.27 -3.57
C PRO A 49 14.79 3.47 -2.83
N GLN A 50 14.20 4.67 -2.87
CA GLN A 50 12.91 4.94 -2.25
C GLN A 50 11.80 4.20 -3.00
N ALA A 51 11.84 4.22 -4.33
CA ALA A 51 10.91 3.46 -5.16
C ALA A 51 11.05 1.93 -5.00
N LEU A 52 12.25 1.44 -4.68
CA LEU A 52 12.45 0.03 -4.28
C LEU A 52 11.75 -0.28 -2.96
N LEU A 53 11.98 0.54 -1.93
CA LEU A 53 11.38 0.35 -0.61
C LEU A 53 9.84 0.39 -0.66
N GLU A 54 9.28 1.33 -1.41
CA GLU A 54 7.83 1.42 -1.63
C GLU A 54 7.28 0.14 -2.27
N GLN A 55 7.97 -0.41 -3.27
CA GLN A 55 7.57 -1.67 -3.91
C GLN A 55 7.68 -2.87 -2.97
N ILE A 56 8.74 -2.92 -2.15
CA ILE A 56 8.88 -3.96 -1.11
C ILE A 56 7.72 -3.89 -0.13
N VAL A 57 7.45 -2.72 0.48
CA VAL A 57 6.36 -2.54 1.45
C VAL A 57 5.01 -2.93 0.84
N LEU A 58 4.76 -2.52 -0.41
CA LEU A 58 3.55 -2.91 -1.10
C LEU A 58 3.50 -4.44 -1.28
N SER A 59 4.55 -5.07 -1.79
CA SER A 59 4.58 -6.53 -1.98
C SER A 59 4.42 -7.29 -0.65
N THR A 60 4.99 -6.77 0.44
CA THR A 60 4.81 -7.30 1.79
C THR A 60 3.34 -7.33 2.19
N LEU A 61 2.64 -6.21 2.02
CA LEU A 61 1.23 -6.10 2.34
C LEU A 61 0.35 -6.97 1.44
N ASP A 62 0.74 -7.20 0.18
CA ASP A 62 0.07 -8.17 -0.70
C ASP A 62 0.21 -9.60 -0.17
N GLY A 63 1.46 -10.02 0.10
CA GLY A 63 1.73 -11.36 0.60
C GLY A 63 1.01 -11.65 1.91
N ALA A 64 1.09 -10.72 2.87
CA ALA A 64 0.44 -10.84 4.16
C ALA A 64 -1.09 -10.85 4.06
N ALA A 65 -1.68 -9.96 3.24
CA ALA A 65 -3.12 -9.94 3.03
C ALA A 65 -3.62 -11.21 2.32
N CYS A 66 -2.82 -11.75 1.39
CA CYS A 66 -3.11 -13.01 0.72
C CYS A 66 -3.10 -14.20 1.71
N GLU A 67 -2.08 -14.28 2.56
CA GLU A 67 -1.96 -15.35 3.57
C GLU A 67 -3.11 -15.31 4.58
N LEU A 68 -3.49 -14.11 5.02
CA LEU A 68 -4.58 -13.91 5.99
C LEU A 68 -5.98 -13.95 5.36
N GLY A 69 -6.09 -13.91 4.03
CA GLY A 69 -7.38 -13.85 3.33
C GLY A 69 -8.17 -12.56 3.58
N VAL A 70 -7.49 -11.44 3.80
CA VAL A 70 -8.08 -10.13 4.11
C VAL A 70 -7.83 -9.11 2.99
N THR A 71 -8.43 -7.92 3.09
CA THR A 71 -8.10 -6.84 2.17
C THR A 71 -6.80 -6.14 2.57
N ARG A 72 -6.10 -5.57 1.58
CA ARG A 72 -4.85 -4.84 1.79
C ARG A 72 -5.09 -3.59 2.63
N GLU A 73 -6.24 -2.95 2.44
CA GLU A 73 -6.68 -1.74 3.15
C GLU A 73 -6.88 -2.00 4.64
N ASP A 74 -7.48 -3.14 5.00
CA ASP A 74 -7.64 -3.54 6.40
C ASP A 74 -6.27 -3.78 7.05
N LEU A 75 -5.36 -4.44 6.32
CA LEU A 75 -4.03 -4.75 6.83
C LEU A 75 -3.16 -3.50 7.01
N VAL A 76 -3.22 -2.52 6.10
CA VAL A 76 -2.49 -1.25 6.21
C VAL A 76 -2.85 -0.51 7.49
N ILE A 77 -4.11 -0.57 7.91
CA ILE A 77 -4.55 0.04 9.16
C ILE A 77 -4.04 -0.77 10.35
N ALA A 78 -4.08 -2.10 10.25
CA ALA A 78 -3.65 -3.01 11.31
C ALA A 78 -2.16 -2.88 11.65
N VAL A 79 -1.27 -2.76 10.66
CA VAL A 79 0.19 -2.74 10.87
C VAL A 79 0.75 -1.41 11.37
N LYS A 80 -0.11 -0.42 11.62
CA LYS A 80 0.31 0.92 12.03
C LYS A 80 0.99 0.94 13.39
N ASP A 81 0.50 0.15 14.33
CA ASP A 81 1.00 0.06 15.70
C ASP A 81 0.51 -1.25 16.36
N GLU A 82 1.13 -1.64 17.47
CA GLU A 82 0.80 -2.89 18.18
C GLU A 82 -0.67 -2.96 18.61
N GLU A 83 -1.27 -1.84 19.02
CA GLU A 83 -2.67 -1.80 19.46
C GLU A 83 -3.64 -2.04 18.30
N SER A 84 -3.33 -1.46 17.13
CA SER A 84 -4.08 -1.65 15.90
C SER A 84 -3.98 -3.09 15.39
N LEU A 85 -2.80 -3.71 15.49
CA LEU A 85 -2.58 -5.11 15.10
C LEU A 85 -3.33 -6.07 16.04
N ASP A 86 -3.32 -5.80 17.35
CA ASP A 86 -4.10 -6.54 18.33
C ASP A 86 -5.62 -6.40 18.14
N ALA A 87 -6.08 -5.22 17.72
CA ALA A 87 -7.49 -5.00 17.37
C ALA A 87 -7.89 -5.81 16.13
N PHE A 88 -7.06 -5.76 15.08
CA PHE A 88 -7.26 -6.52 13.86
C PHE A 88 -7.27 -8.04 14.11
N ALA A 89 -6.29 -8.56 14.85
CA ALA A 89 -6.23 -9.99 15.17
C ALA A 89 -7.50 -10.46 15.88
N ARG A 90 -8.01 -9.66 16.83
CA ARG A 90 -9.28 -9.97 17.50
C ARG A 90 -10.49 -9.91 16.58
N GLU A 91 -10.54 -8.94 15.66
CA GLU A 91 -11.64 -8.79 14.71
C GLU A 91 -11.70 -9.95 13.71
N GLN A 92 -10.53 -10.41 13.26
CA GLN A 92 -10.39 -11.52 12.31
C GLN A 92 -10.32 -12.90 12.97
N GLU A 93 -10.54 -12.99 14.28
CA GLU A 93 -10.48 -14.24 15.06
C GLU A 93 -9.11 -14.97 14.94
N LEU A 94 -8.03 -14.20 14.76
CA LEU A 94 -6.64 -14.65 14.65
C LEU A 94 -5.91 -14.49 16.00
N SER A 95 -4.81 -15.23 16.17
CA SER A 95 -3.86 -14.89 17.22
C SER A 95 -2.95 -13.74 16.77
N ARG A 96 -2.44 -12.97 17.73
CA ARG A 96 -1.44 -11.92 17.47
C ARG A 96 -0.22 -12.46 16.74
N ASP A 97 0.24 -13.65 17.15
CA ASP A 97 1.39 -14.33 16.55
C ASP A 97 1.13 -14.75 15.09
N ASP A 98 -0.11 -15.05 14.72
CA ASP A 98 -0.47 -15.36 13.33
C ASP A 98 -0.48 -14.12 12.45
N ALA A 99 -0.97 -12.99 12.98
CA ALA A 99 -0.94 -11.71 12.29
C ALA A 99 0.50 -11.22 12.06
N GLU A 100 1.37 -11.33 13.08
CA GLU A 100 2.80 -10.99 12.94
C GLU A 100 3.51 -11.89 11.93
N ARG A 101 3.28 -13.21 12.00
CA ARG A 101 3.88 -14.17 11.07
C ARG A 101 3.47 -13.93 9.64
N ALA A 102 2.21 -13.59 9.38
CA ALA A 102 1.78 -13.26 8.02
C ALA A 102 2.48 -12.02 7.46
N VAL A 103 2.80 -11.03 8.30
CA VAL A 103 3.59 -9.86 7.89
C VAL A 103 5.04 -10.26 7.58
N GLU A 104 5.64 -11.14 8.39
CA GLU A 104 6.97 -11.70 8.14
C GLU A 104 7.02 -12.48 6.83
N ASP A 105 6.09 -13.42 6.62
CA ASP A 105 5.96 -14.23 5.41
C ASP A 105 5.73 -13.33 4.18
N GLY A 106 4.91 -12.29 4.33
CA GLY A 106 4.72 -11.26 3.31
C GLY A 106 6.02 -10.55 2.95
N LEU A 107 6.86 -10.21 3.93
CA LEU A 107 8.15 -9.55 3.71
C LEU A 107 9.17 -10.48 3.06
N GLU A 108 9.21 -11.75 3.44
CA GLU A 108 10.04 -12.75 2.76
C GLU A 108 9.65 -12.87 1.29
N ARG A 109 8.35 -12.99 1.00
CA ARG A 109 7.84 -12.99 -0.37
C ARG A 109 8.22 -11.72 -1.13
N ALA A 110 8.14 -10.55 -0.50
CA ALA A 110 8.52 -9.29 -1.14
C ALA A 110 10.00 -9.26 -1.56
N ILE A 111 10.88 -9.85 -0.74
CA ILE A 111 12.30 -9.98 -1.05
C ILE A 111 12.52 -10.94 -2.23
N ASP A 112 11.77 -12.05 -2.26
CA ASP A 112 11.82 -13.02 -3.36
C ASP A 112 11.34 -12.40 -4.68
N ASP A 113 10.20 -11.70 -4.66
CA ASP A 113 9.66 -10.99 -5.82
C ASP A 113 10.66 -9.93 -6.34
N ALA A 114 11.37 -9.25 -5.44
CA ALA A 114 12.41 -8.27 -5.78
C ALA A 114 13.63 -8.88 -6.45
N GLU A 115 14.08 -10.04 -5.95
CA GLU A 115 15.21 -10.79 -6.53
C GLU A 115 14.85 -11.32 -7.92
N ASP A 116 13.67 -11.94 -8.05
CA ASP A 116 13.19 -12.51 -9.31
C ASP A 116 12.97 -11.43 -10.39
N ALA A 117 12.56 -10.23 -9.99
CA ALA A 117 12.46 -9.07 -10.87
C ALA A 117 13.83 -8.44 -11.24
N GLY A 118 14.92 -8.86 -10.60
CA GLY A 118 16.25 -8.29 -10.78
C GLY A 118 16.49 -6.95 -10.09
N ALA A 119 15.48 -6.44 -9.36
CA ALA A 119 15.55 -5.16 -8.64
C ALA A 119 16.39 -5.26 -7.34
N LEU A 120 16.51 -6.47 -6.78
CA LEU A 120 17.36 -6.76 -5.64
C LEU A 120 18.45 -7.77 -6.01
N PRO A 121 19.75 -7.44 -5.86
CA PRO A 121 20.82 -8.40 -6.10
C PRO A 121 20.70 -9.61 -5.16
N GLY A 122 20.90 -10.84 -5.65
CA GLY A 122 20.70 -12.05 -4.84
C GLY A 122 21.53 -12.13 -3.55
N PHE A 123 22.71 -11.50 -3.51
CA PHE A 123 23.46 -11.39 -2.24
C PHE A 123 22.74 -10.50 -1.22
N ALA A 124 22.12 -9.41 -1.65
CA ALA A 124 21.35 -8.52 -0.81
C ALA A 124 20.04 -9.19 -0.36
N ALA A 125 19.37 -9.92 -1.27
CA ALA A 125 18.21 -10.75 -0.94
C ALA A 125 18.53 -11.80 0.13
N SER A 126 19.67 -12.50 0.01
CA SER A 126 20.09 -13.48 1.02
C SER A 126 20.36 -12.87 2.40
N LEU A 127 20.90 -11.66 2.45
CA LEU A 127 21.10 -10.92 3.71
C LEU A 127 19.76 -10.44 4.28
N ALA A 128 18.85 -9.98 3.42
CA ALA A 128 17.53 -9.55 3.82
C ALA A 128 16.71 -10.71 4.42
N ARG A 129 16.65 -11.88 3.77
CA ARG A 129 16.01 -13.09 4.31
C ARG A 129 16.56 -13.47 5.69
N ARG A 130 17.90 -13.46 5.81
CA ARG A 130 18.58 -13.74 7.09
C ARG A 130 18.15 -12.76 8.19
N ALA A 131 17.98 -11.49 7.84
CA ALA A 131 17.55 -10.46 8.78
C ALA A 131 16.09 -10.69 9.22
N VAL A 132 15.19 -11.01 8.30
CA VAL A 132 13.79 -11.36 8.62
C VAL A 132 13.74 -12.57 9.56
N ASP A 133 14.47 -13.66 9.24
CA ASP A 133 14.50 -14.87 10.07
C ASP A 133 15.06 -14.67 11.49
N SER A 134 15.95 -13.68 11.66
CA SER A 134 16.79 -13.56 12.86
C SER A 134 16.40 -12.38 13.75
N LEU A 135 15.62 -11.43 13.25
CA LEU A 135 15.18 -10.25 13.99
C LEU A 135 13.71 -10.40 14.37
N PRO A 136 13.34 -10.02 15.60
CA PRO A 136 11.93 -9.96 15.95
C PRO A 136 11.17 -8.93 15.08
N PRO A 137 9.87 -9.16 14.80
CA PRO A 137 9.10 -8.35 13.86
C PRO A 137 8.97 -6.88 14.31
N TRP A 138 8.92 -6.60 15.61
CA TRP A 138 8.87 -5.24 16.15
C TRP A 138 10.16 -4.42 15.90
N LEU A 139 11.31 -5.10 15.79
CA LEU A 139 12.60 -4.45 15.47
C LEU A 139 12.70 -4.08 14.00
N LEU A 140 11.95 -4.77 13.12
CA LEU A 140 11.86 -4.43 11.70
C LEU A 140 11.12 -3.10 11.49
N LEU A 141 10.07 -2.85 12.28
CA LEU A 141 9.33 -1.59 12.22
C LEU A 141 10.20 -0.38 12.62
N GLU A 142 10.95 -0.48 13.71
CA GLU A 142 11.91 0.56 14.13
C GLU A 142 13.01 0.78 13.08
N ALA A 143 13.49 -0.30 12.45
CA ALA A 143 14.50 -0.23 11.41
C ALA A 143 13.98 0.46 10.14
N ILE A 144 12.73 0.18 9.75
CA ILE A 144 12.07 0.81 8.60
C ILE A 144 11.82 2.30 8.86
N GLU A 145 11.31 2.68 10.04
CA GLU A 145 11.12 4.10 10.40
C GLU A 145 12.45 4.86 10.44
N SER A 146 13.50 4.25 10.98
CA SER A 146 14.84 4.82 10.99
C SER A 146 15.39 5.03 9.58
N LEU A 147 15.19 4.06 8.67
CA LEU A 147 15.60 4.16 7.28
C LEU A 147 14.82 5.22 6.51
N ALA A 148 13.50 5.29 6.68
CA ALA A 148 12.68 6.33 6.07
C ALA A 148 13.11 7.75 6.50
N GLY A 149 13.47 7.91 7.79
CA GLY A 149 14.04 9.16 8.30
C GLY A 149 15.37 9.54 7.63
N ILE A 150 16.22 8.57 7.31
CA ILE A 150 17.51 8.78 6.64
C ILE A 150 17.34 9.10 5.14
N VAL A 151 16.38 8.47 4.47
CA VAL A 151 16.12 8.69 3.03
C VAL A 151 15.36 10.00 2.78
N SER A 152 14.67 10.53 3.80
CA SER A 152 13.95 11.82 3.75
C SER A 152 14.83 13.07 3.88
N THR A 153 16.16 12.94 4.06
CA THR A 153 17.13 14.05 4.14
C THR A 153 17.97 14.20 2.88
#